data_AF-A0AAX3AUS1-F1
#
_entry.id   AF-A0AAX3AUS1-F1
#
_cell.length_a   1.000
_cell.length_b   1.000
_cell.length_c   1.000
_cell.angle_alpha   90.00
_cell.angle_beta   90.00
_cell.angle_gamma   90.00
#
_symmetry.space_group_name_H-M   'P 1'
#
loop_
_entity.id
_entity.type
_entity.pdbx_description
1 polymer ?
#
loop_
_entity_poly.entity_id
_entity_poly.type
_entity_poly.pdbx_seq_one_letter_code
_entity_poly.pdbx_strand_id
1 'polypeptide(L)'
;MKQNRKEFSSYFSRSIKQNKPLYLLLMSSETNPFPRPVIGTFRGYAEENKIIIGEDSYSIEEIDFVCMYRHSSRIKQEERVNSNPFQGLVSPTLSKKEQKKLDEYFSDWGFRNEGI
;
A
#
# COMPACT_ATOMS: atom_id res chain seq x y z
N MET A 1 -1.38 -20.82 8.25
CA MET A 1 -0.09 -21.54 8.24
C MET A 1 0.86 -20.68 9.04
N LYS A 2 1.18 -21.10 10.26
CA LYS A 2 1.93 -20.28 11.22
C LYS A 2 3.37 -20.08 10.73
N GLN A 3 3.80 -18.84 10.64
CA GLN A 3 5.19 -18.52 10.28
C GLN A 3 6.15 -18.94 11.39
N ASN A 4 7.39 -19.23 11.03
CA ASN A 4 8.41 -19.61 11.99
C ASN A 4 8.98 -18.36 12.71
N ARG A 5 9.43 -18.51 13.95
CA ARG A 5 10.06 -17.44 14.75
C ARG A 5 11.23 -16.77 14.03
N LYS A 6 12.01 -17.52 13.24
CA LYS A 6 13.09 -16.94 12.40
C LYS A 6 12.55 -15.97 11.34
N GLU A 7 11.38 -16.26 10.78
CA GLU A 7 10.73 -15.40 9.79
C GLU A 7 10.24 -14.11 10.45
N PHE A 8 9.65 -14.20 11.64
CA PHE A 8 9.26 -13.03 12.43
C PHE A 8 10.45 -12.11 12.72
N SER A 9 11.55 -12.64 13.25
CA SER A 9 12.76 -11.86 13.52
C SER A 9 13.33 -11.18 12.27
N SER A 10 13.21 -11.83 11.11
CA SER A 10 13.59 -11.23 9.82
C SER A 10 12.72 -10.01 9.49
N TYR A 11 11.39 -10.11 9.63
CA TYR A 11 10.48 -8.98 9.40
C TYR A 11 10.67 -7.85 10.41
N PHE A 12 10.85 -8.16 11.68
CA PHE A 12 11.14 -7.15 12.72
C PHE A 12 12.42 -6.38 12.43
N SER A 13 13.49 -7.10 12.09
CA SER A 13 14.77 -6.49 11.70
C SER A 13 14.63 -5.62 10.45
N ARG A 14 13.86 -6.08 9.46
CA ARG A 14 13.60 -5.32 8.22
C ARG A 14 12.72 -4.08 8.47
N SER A 15 11.76 -4.17 9.38
CA SER A 15 10.89 -3.05 9.76
C SER A 15 11.71 -1.88 10.31
N ILE A 16 12.64 -2.15 11.22
CA ILE A 16 13.56 -1.12 11.74
C ILE A 16 14.45 -0.57 10.64
N LYS A 17 15.13 -1.45 9.89
CA LYS A 17 16.08 -1.04 8.84
C LYS A 17 15.42 -0.20 7.74
N GLN A 18 14.16 -0.46 7.42
CA GLN A 18 13.44 0.22 6.35
C GLN A 18 12.51 1.33 6.87
N ASN A 19 12.44 1.53 8.19
CA ASN A 19 11.45 2.38 8.85
C ASN A 19 10.03 2.17 8.29
N LYS A 20 9.63 0.91 8.13
CA LYS A 20 8.34 0.54 7.52
C LYS A 20 7.47 -0.19 8.53
N PRO A 21 6.17 0.15 8.60
CA PRO A 21 5.24 -0.56 9.46
C PRO A 21 5.10 -2.03 9.06
N LEU A 22 4.71 -2.83 10.03
CA LEU A 22 4.36 -4.23 9.90
C LEU A 22 2.85 -4.40 9.90
N TYR A 23 2.41 -5.49 9.30
CA TYR A 23 1.06 -6.01 9.39
C TYR A 23 1.13 -7.36 10.12
N LEU A 24 0.42 -7.48 11.23
CA LEU A 24 0.39 -8.68 12.06
C LEU A 24 -1.03 -9.26 12.05
N LEU A 25 -1.12 -10.56 11.84
CA LEU A 25 -2.32 -11.35 12.11
C LEU A 25 -2.12 -12.11 13.41
N LEU A 26 -3.07 -11.95 14.32
CA LEU A 26 -3.10 -12.66 15.59
C LEU A 26 -3.87 -13.97 15.42
N MET A 27 -3.51 -14.98 16.22
CA MET A 27 -4.26 -16.23 16.31
C MET A 27 -5.63 -15.98 16.91
N SER A 28 -6.65 -16.66 16.39
CA SER A 28 -7.97 -16.67 17.01
C SER A 28 -7.92 -17.43 18.35
N SER A 29 -8.69 -16.95 19.31
CA SER A 29 -8.90 -17.61 20.61
C SER A 29 -10.40 -17.75 20.88
N GLU A 30 -10.77 -18.57 21.87
CA GLU A 30 -12.17 -18.65 22.32
C GLU A 30 -12.73 -17.30 22.77
N THR A 31 -11.87 -16.48 23.39
CA THR A 31 -12.20 -15.13 23.85
C THR A 31 -12.23 -14.09 22.74
N ASN A 32 -11.54 -14.34 21.63
CA ASN A 32 -11.49 -13.45 20.47
C ASN A 32 -11.37 -14.27 19.18
N PRO A 33 -12.50 -14.75 18.62
CA PRO A 33 -12.50 -15.60 17.44
C PRO A 33 -12.07 -14.87 16.16
N PHE A 34 -12.19 -13.53 16.13
CA PHE A 34 -11.88 -12.70 14.97
C PHE A 34 -10.99 -11.52 15.37
N PRO A 35 -9.72 -11.79 15.74
CA PRO A 35 -8.82 -10.73 16.16
C PRO A 35 -8.58 -9.75 15.02
N ARG A 36 -8.60 -8.45 15.34
CA ARG A 36 -8.30 -7.42 14.35
C ARG A 36 -6.80 -7.47 14.01
N PRO A 37 -6.43 -7.33 12.73
CA PRO A 37 -5.03 -7.22 12.36
C PRO A 37 -4.42 -5.95 12.94
N VAL A 38 -3.16 -6.05 13.34
CA VAL A 38 -2.40 -4.93 13.91
C VAL A 38 -1.50 -4.35 12.83
N ILE A 39 -1.50 -3.02 12.71
CA ILE A 39 -0.62 -2.29 11.80
C ILE A 39 0.19 -1.30 12.63
N GLY A 40 1.51 -1.39 12.59
CA GLY A 40 2.34 -0.46 13.34
C GLY A 40 3.83 -0.65 13.13
N THR A 41 4.63 0.29 13.64
CA THR A 41 6.09 0.24 13.56
C THR A 41 6.66 -0.64 14.67
N PHE A 42 7.57 -1.55 14.32
CA PHE A 42 8.28 -2.33 15.33
C PHE A 42 9.26 -1.44 16.09
N ARG A 43 9.12 -1.38 17.41
CA ARG A 43 9.94 -0.53 18.30
C ARG A 43 11.01 -1.32 19.06
N GLY A 44 10.88 -2.64 19.12
CA GLY A 44 11.82 -3.51 19.83
C GLY A 44 11.14 -4.62 20.60
N TYR A 45 11.93 -5.36 21.36
CA TYR A 45 11.45 -6.40 22.28
C TYR A 45 11.25 -5.78 23.66
N ALA A 46 10.10 -6.05 24.27
CA ALA A 46 9.87 -5.75 25.68
C ALA A 46 10.45 -6.86 26.57
N GLU A 47 10.30 -8.12 26.15
CA GLU A 47 10.79 -9.34 26.79
C GLU A 47 11.17 -10.36 25.70
N GLU A 48 11.76 -11.50 26.05
CA GLU A 48 12.19 -12.53 25.06
C GLU A 48 11.07 -12.97 24.10
N ASN A 49 9.83 -13.05 24.61
CA ASN A 49 8.64 -13.46 23.85
C ASN A 49 7.63 -12.31 23.63
N LYS A 50 7.95 -11.06 23.96
CA LYS A 50 7.06 -9.90 23.75
C LYS A 50 7.72 -8.82 22.90
N ILE A 51 6.95 -8.31 21.95
CA ILE A 51 7.36 -7.23 21.04
C ILE A 51 6.51 -5.99 21.25
N ILE A 52 7.08 -4.83 20.91
CA ILE A 52 6.38 -3.54 20.92
C ILE A 52 6.11 -3.12 19.47
N ILE A 53 4.84 -2.92 19.15
CA ILE A 53 4.37 -2.44 17.84
C ILE A 53 3.60 -1.14 18.09
N GLY A 54 4.11 -0.02 17.57
CA GLY A 54 3.55 1.29 17.90
C GLY A 54 3.74 1.62 19.38
N GLU A 55 2.64 1.70 20.13
CA GLU A 55 2.60 1.94 21.57
C GLU A 55 2.19 0.67 22.36
N ASP A 56 1.74 -0.37 21.65
CA ASP A 56 1.16 -1.58 22.24
C ASP A 56 2.17 -2.73 22.28
N SER A 57 2.03 -3.60 23.28
CA SER A 57 2.84 -4.82 23.45
C SER A 57 2.07 -6.07 23.02
N TYR A 58 2.73 -6.96 22.29
CA TYR A 58 2.15 -8.22 21.79
C TYR A 58 3.03 -9.42 22.12
N SER A 59 2.42 -10.55 22.47
CA SER A 59 3.12 -11.82 22.62
C SER A 59 3.42 -12.40 21.23
N ILE A 60 4.65 -12.85 21.01
CA ILE A 60 5.05 -13.51 19.75
C ILE A 60 4.29 -14.82 19.54
N GLU A 61 3.90 -15.48 20.62
CA GLU A 61 3.19 -16.76 20.58
C GLU A 61 1.79 -16.62 20.00
N GLU A 62 1.16 -15.46 20.25
CA GLU A 62 -0.17 -15.06 19.77
C GLU A 62 -0.19 -14.63 18.31
N ILE A 63 0.97 -14.48 17.66
CA ILE A 63 1.07 -14.05 16.27
C ILE A 63 1.04 -15.28 15.35
N ASP A 64 0.11 -15.28 14.40
CA ASP A 64 0.04 -16.29 13.34
C ASP A 64 0.95 -15.91 12.15
N PHE A 65 0.94 -14.63 11.79
CA PHE A 65 1.61 -14.14 10.58
C PHE A 65 2.04 -12.68 10.70
N VAL A 66 3.21 -12.37 10.12
CA VAL A 66 3.80 -11.03 10.00
C VAL A 66 4.23 -10.79 8.57
N CYS A 67 3.97 -9.57 8.07
CA CYS A 67 4.60 -9.09 6.86
C CYS A 67 4.89 -7.59 6.92
N MET A 68 5.72 -7.11 5.98
CA MET A 68 5.88 -5.68 5.76
C MET A 68 4.54 -5.10 5.27
N TYR A 69 4.02 -4.11 5.98
CA TYR A 69 2.78 -3.47 5.56
C TYR A 69 3.01 -2.71 4.24
N ARG A 70 2.11 -2.95 3.29
CA ARG A 70 2.08 -2.27 2.00
C ARG A 70 0.72 -1.58 1.87
N HIS A 71 0.72 -0.25 1.84
CA HIS A 71 -0.49 0.51 1.48
C HIS A 71 -1.03 0.18 0.08
N SER A 72 -0.18 -0.33 -0.80
CA SER A 72 -0.53 -0.66 -2.19
C SER A 72 -1.58 -1.77 -2.32
N SER A 73 -1.90 -2.53 -1.26
CA SER A 73 -2.89 -3.61 -1.30
C SER A 73 -4.35 -3.12 -1.44
N ARG A 74 -4.62 -1.82 -1.26
CA ARG A 74 -5.93 -1.22 -1.58
C ARG A 74 -6.11 -0.93 -3.07
N ILE A 75 -5.02 -0.85 -3.83
CA ILE A 75 -5.09 -0.95 -5.28
C ILE A 75 -4.96 -2.44 -5.56
N LYS A 76 -6.04 -3.18 -5.37
CA LYS A 76 -6.26 -4.33 -6.24
C LYS A 76 -6.18 -3.73 -7.64
N GLN A 77 -5.04 -3.90 -8.31
CA GLN A 77 -5.06 -4.00 -9.74
C GLN A 77 -6.01 -5.18 -9.99
N GLU A 78 -7.31 -4.90 -10.11
CA GLU A 78 -8.09 -5.54 -11.16
C GLU A 78 -7.16 -5.60 -12.36
N GLU A 79 -7.00 -6.81 -12.90
CA GLU A 79 -6.13 -7.14 -14.03
C GLU A 79 -5.86 -5.88 -14.83
N ARG A 80 -4.59 -5.49 -14.98
CA ARG A 80 -4.22 -4.37 -15.83
C ARG A 80 -4.86 -4.63 -17.20
N VAL A 81 -6.06 -4.08 -17.40
CA VAL A 81 -6.64 -3.92 -18.70
C VAL A 81 -5.76 -2.81 -19.25
N ASN A 82 -4.65 -3.21 -19.89
CA ASN A 82 -3.80 -2.33 -20.69
C ASN A 82 -4.57 -1.81 -21.92
N SER A 83 -5.90 -1.77 -21.89
CA SER A 83 -6.69 -0.98 -22.81
C SER A 83 -6.63 0.45 -22.30
N ASN A 84 -6.13 1.35 -23.13
CA ASN A 84 -6.34 2.76 -22.90
C ASN A 84 -7.87 2.98 -22.74
N PRO A 85 -8.38 3.58 -21.64
CA PRO A 85 -9.82 3.78 -21.43
C PRO A 85 -10.45 4.70 -22.49
N PHE A 86 -9.63 5.35 -23.32
CA PHE A 86 -10.03 6.15 -24.46
C PHE A 86 -9.85 5.44 -25.81
N GLN A 87 -9.44 4.17 -25.81
CA GLN A 87 -9.26 3.37 -27.02
C GLN A 87 -10.62 3.04 -27.64
N GLY A 88 -11.01 3.80 -28.65
CA GLY A 88 -12.32 3.72 -29.30
C GLY A 88 -13.20 4.95 -29.10
N LEU A 89 -12.79 5.91 -28.27
CA LEU A 89 -13.43 7.22 -28.22
C LEU A 89 -12.96 8.06 -29.40
N VAL A 90 -13.86 8.29 -30.35
CA VAL A 90 -13.65 9.28 -31.42
C VAL A 90 -13.88 10.64 -30.79
N SER A 91 -12.83 11.47 -30.73
CA SER A 91 -12.97 12.86 -30.32
C SER A 91 -14.00 13.54 -31.23
N PRO A 92 -14.96 14.31 -30.68
CA PRO A 92 -15.91 15.03 -31.51
C PRO A 92 -15.16 15.97 -32.46
N THR A 93 -15.57 16.00 -33.73
CA THR A 93 -14.98 16.90 -34.72
C THR A 93 -15.33 18.34 -34.33
N LEU A 94 -14.34 19.07 -33.83
CA LEU A 94 -14.51 20.48 -33.47
C LEU A 94 -14.62 21.33 -34.73
N SER A 95 -15.51 22.32 -34.70
CA SER A 95 -15.49 23.37 -35.72
C SER A 95 -14.23 24.22 -35.59
N LYS A 96 -13.80 24.88 -36.68
CA LYS A 96 -12.62 25.78 -36.67
C LYS A 96 -12.70 26.86 -35.58
N LYS A 97 -13.91 27.30 -35.21
CA LYS A 97 -14.14 28.31 -34.18
C LYS A 97 -13.91 27.78 -32.77
N GLU A 98 -14.29 26.52 -32.52
CA GLU A 98 -14.10 25.86 -31.23
C GLU A 98 -12.64 25.47 -31.03
N GLN A 99 -11.98 24.98 -32.08
CA GLN A 99 -10.54 24.69 -32.04
C GLN A 99 -9.75 25.95 -31.66
N LYS A 100 -10.03 27.08 -32.32
CA LYS A 100 -9.34 28.35 -32.03
C LYS A 100 -9.52 28.81 -30.58
N LYS A 101 -10.72 28.62 -30.00
CA LYS A 101 -10.98 28.96 -28.59
C LYS A 101 -10.18 28.07 -27.63
N LEU A 102 -10.04 26.79 -27.93
CA LEU A 102 -9.22 25.88 -27.11
C LEU A 102 -7.74 26.21 -27.25
N ASP A 103 -7.27 26.49 -28.47
CA ASP A 103 -5.87 26.86 -28.72
C ASP A 103 -5.51 28.16 -27.95
N GLU A 104 -6.41 29.14 -27.93
CA GLU A 104 -6.26 30.39 -27.17
C GLU A 104 -6.39 30.17 -25.65
N TYR A 105 -7.25 29.25 -25.21
CA TYR A 105 -7.34 28.89 -23.80
C TYR A 105 -6.07 28.21 -23.30
N PHE A 106 -5.48 27.31 -24.10
CA PHE A 106 -4.28 26.56 -23.73
C PHE A 106 -2.97 27.26 -24.08
N SER A 107 -2.98 28.36 -24.85
CA SER A 107 -1.77 29.16 -25.12
C SER A 107 -1.18 29.75 -23.84
N ASP A 108 -2.02 30.06 -22.86
CA ASP A 108 -1.61 30.55 -21.54
C ASP A 108 -1.02 29.44 -20.66
N TRP A 109 -1.33 28.18 -20.97
CA TRP A 109 -0.94 27.01 -20.18
C TRP A 109 0.39 26.39 -20.62
N GLY A 110 1.15 27.09 -21.46
CA GLY A 110 2.59 26.90 -21.64
C GLY A 110 3.05 25.44 -21.60
N PHE A 111 2.40 24.54 -22.34
CA PHE A 111 2.96 23.22 -22.56
C PHE A 111 4.20 23.43 -23.40
N ARG A 112 5.35 23.49 -22.71
CA ARG A 112 6.64 23.43 -23.37
C ARG A 112 6.64 22.14 -24.16
N ASN A 113 6.62 22.28 -25.49
CA ASN A 113 7.02 21.23 -26.40
C ASN A 113 8.50 20.94 -26.12
N GLU A 114 8.78 20.17 -25.07
CA GLU A 114 10.02 19.42 -24.99
C GLU A 114 9.87 18.33 -26.05
N GLY A 115 10.49 18.59 -27.19
CA GLY A 115 10.36 17.79 -28.41
C GLY A 115 10.68 16.32 -28.19
N ILE A 116 9.91 15.48 -28.88
CA ILE A 116 10.28 14.11 -29.21
C ILE A 116 11.25 14.17 -30.38
#